data_AF-A0A9D7TQK7-F1
#
_entry.id   AF-A0A9D7TQK7-F1
#
_cell.length_a   1.000
_cell.length_b   1.000
_cell.length_c   1.000
_cell.angle_alpha   90.00
_cell.angle_beta   90.00
_cell.angle_gamma   90.00
#
_symmetry.space_group_name_H-M   'P 1'
#
loop_
_entity.id
_entity.type
_entity.pdbx_description
1 polymer ?
#
loop_
_entity_poly.entity_id
_entity_poly.type
_entity_poly.pdbx_seq_one_letter_code
_entity_poly.pdbx_strand_id
1 'polypeptide(L)'
;MLVALLLIVRGKFTSKEAEIIKLYPTLKIEIADYLVTAQHEHIALKLLESINQKKKYARDITSRLVFLYVRFNQTDKLQESGSLAYRRTGDIRFMDVLKKELTDETYQKVITKLEKELISESADPDLMIRLYKKEENWHNLLHFIAETGSLELLKRYDLLLYKHERNGLIMLYLYLISKYLDEHLGDVSFQYLEKLKQHFLIQKMSLLIEKTSDMIKEKYADRTRILDLFSN
;
A
#
# COMPACT_ATOMS: atom_id res chain seq x y z
N MET A 1 4.32 -37.39 -0.45
CA MET A 1 4.35 -38.12 0.85
C MET A 1 5.66 -38.89 1.10
N LEU A 2 6.06 -39.87 0.28
CA LEU A 2 7.29 -40.66 0.51
C LEU A 2 8.57 -39.83 0.66
N VAL A 3 8.73 -38.79 -0.18
CA VAL A 3 9.88 -37.88 -0.09
C VAL A 3 9.88 -37.10 1.23
N ALA A 4 8.71 -36.67 1.72
CA ALA A 4 8.61 -35.97 3.01
C ALA A 4 8.95 -36.92 4.18
N LEU A 5 8.47 -38.16 4.15
CA LEU A 5 8.83 -39.18 5.14
C LEU A 5 10.34 -39.47 5.15
N LEU A 6 10.99 -39.49 3.98
CA LEU A 6 12.44 -39.65 3.88
C LEU A 6 13.19 -38.50 4.56
N LEU A 7 12.72 -37.26 4.40
CA LEU A 7 13.30 -36.10 5.08
C LEU A 7 13.11 -36.16 6.59
N ILE A 8 11.93 -36.60 7.04
CA ILE A 8 11.62 -36.81 8.46
C ILE A 8 12.56 -37.83 9.09
N VAL A 9 12.68 -39.01 8.48
CA VAL A 9 13.56 -40.09 8.97
C VAL A 9 15.02 -39.64 9.02
N ARG A 10 15.46 -38.84 8.05
CA ARG A 10 16.84 -38.30 8.04
C ARG A 10 17.05 -37.14 9.00
N GLY A 11 15.99 -36.45 9.42
CA GLY A 11 16.04 -35.29 10.31
C GLY A 11 16.78 -34.07 9.76
N LYS A 12 17.11 -34.04 8.46
CA LYS A 12 17.90 -32.95 7.85
C LYS A 12 17.58 -32.76 6.37
N PHE A 13 17.78 -31.52 5.91
CA PHE A 13 17.75 -31.15 4.50
C PHE A 13 19.14 -30.66 4.07
N THR A 14 19.81 -31.40 3.17
CA THR A 14 21.13 -31.08 2.62
C THR A 14 21.11 -31.09 1.09
N SER A 15 22.26 -30.88 0.44
CA SER A 15 22.39 -30.94 -1.03
C SER A 15 21.90 -32.27 -1.62
N LYS A 16 22.13 -33.39 -0.93
CA LYS A 16 21.67 -34.73 -1.39
C LYS A 16 20.15 -34.81 -1.45
N GLU A 17 19.46 -34.34 -0.41
CA GLU A 17 18.00 -34.29 -0.38
C GLU A 17 17.45 -33.29 -1.41
N ALA A 18 18.15 -32.16 -1.61
CA ALA A 18 17.77 -31.19 -2.62
C ALA A 18 17.79 -31.77 -4.04
N GLU A 19 18.77 -32.62 -4.39
CA GLU A 19 18.80 -33.32 -5.69
C GLU A 19 17.60 -34.26 -5.87
N ILE A 20 17.22 -35.00 -4.82
CA ILE A 20 16.04 -35.89 -4.87
C ILE A 20 14.77 -35.08 -5.12
N ILE A 21 14.60 -33.95 -4.42
CA ILE A 21 13.41 -33.09 -4.57
C ILE A 21 13.37 -32.40 -5.94
N LYS A 22 14.51 -32.14 -6.59
CA LYS A 22 14.51 -31.60 -7.96
C LYS A 22 13.81 -32.52 -8.96
N LEU A 23 13.80 -33.83 -8.71
CA LEU A 23 13.09 -34.81 -9.56
C LEU A 23 11.56 -34.66 -9.48
N TYR A 24 11.05 -33.95 -8.47
CA TYR A 24 9.62 -33.77 -8.21
C TYR A 24 9.25 -32.29 -8.05
N PRO A 25 9.40 -31.46 -9.10
CA PRO A 25 9.25 -30.01 -9.00
C PRO A 25 7.85 -29.55 -8.58
N THR A 26 6.81 -30.29 -8.96
CA THR A 26 5.40 -29.98 -8.63
C THR A 26 5.05 -30.27 -7.17
N LEU A 27 5.76 -31.20 -6.52
CA LEU A 27 5.44 -31.67 -5.16
C LEU A 27 6.16 -30.86 -4.07
N LYS A 28 7.00 -29.89 -4.43
CA LYS A 28 7.85 -29.16 -3.51
C LYS A 28 7.07 -28.45 -2.39
N ILE A 29 5.94 -27.83 -2.73
CA ILE A 29 5.09 -27.14 -1.77
C ILE A 29 4.34 -28.12 -0.87
N GLU A 30 3.76 -29.17 -1.45
CA GLU A 30 3.06 -30.22 -0.69
C GLU A 30 3.98 -30.94 0.30
N ILE A 31 5.24 -31.16 -0.09
CA ILE A 31 6.27 -31.71 0.81
C ILE A 31 6.52 -30.75 1.97
N ALA A 32 6.65 -29.45 1.70
CA ALA A 32 6.85 -28.45 2.75
C ALA A 32 5.65 -28.36 3.70
N ASP A 33 4.42 -28.36 3.16
CA ASP A 33 3.18 -28.32 3.94
C ASP A 33 3.06 -29.55 4.83
N TYR A 34 3.33 -30.73 4.29
CA TYR A 34 3.36 -31.96 5.09
C TYR A 34 4.39 -31.91 6.22
N LEU A 35 5.59 -31.38 5.96
CA LEU A 35 6.62 -31.21 6.99
C LEU A 35 6.18 -30.26 8.10
N VAL A 36 5.45 -29.19 7.77
CA VAL A 36 4.88 -28.27 8.76
C VAL A 36 3.82 -29.00 9.61
N THR A 37 2.87 -29.70 8.97
CA THR A 37 1.85 -30.49 9.68
C THR A 37 2.47 -31.56 10.59
N ALA A 38 3.56 -32.18 10.15
CA ALA A 38 4.30 -33.18 10.92
C ALA A 38 5.28 -32.59 11.96
N GLN A 39 5.24 -31.28 12.24
CA GLN A 39 6.11 -30.59 13.20
C GLN A 39 7.61 -30.60 12.85
N HIS A 40 7.97 -30.83 11.59
CA HIS A 40 9.33 -30.72 11.06
C HIS A 40 9.57 -29.38 10.37
N GLU A 41 9.12 -28.29 11.00
CA GLU A 41 9.11 -26.92 10.45
C GLU A 41 10.50 -26.43 10.04
N HIS A 42 11.56 -26.85 10.73
CA HIS A 42 12.95 -26.46 10.40
C HIS A 42 13.44 -27.06 9.07
N ILE A 43 12.95 -28.25 8.71
CA ILE A 43 13.22 -28.89 7.42
C ILE A 43 12.40 -28.19 6.33
N ALA A 44 11.13 -27.90 6.61
CA ALA A 44 10.25 -27.16 5.71
C ALA A 44 10.85 -25.78 5.37
N LEU A 45 11.39 -25.08 6.37
CA LEU A 45 12.03 -23.78 6.19
C LEU A 45 13.20 -23.87 5.21
N LYS A 46 14.18 -24.76 5.47
CA LYS A 46 15.35 -24.91 4.58
C LYS A 46 14.95 -25.30 3.16
N LEU A 47 13.94 -26.16 3.03
CA LEU A 47 13.39 -26.52 1.72
C LEU A 47 12.83 -25.29 1.01
N LEU A 48 11.93 -24.55 1.63
CA LEU A 48 11.29 -23.38 1.04
C LEU A 48 12.30 -22.28 0.69
N GLU A 49 13.30 -22.03 1.53
CA GLU A 49 14.40 -21.10 1.24
C GLU A 49 15.18 -21.51 -0.01
N SER A 50 15.50 -22.80 -0.15
CA SER A 50 16.22 -23.32 -1.33
C SER A 50 15.43 -23.18 -2.63
N ILE A 51 14.09 -23.15 -2.54
CA ILE A 51 13.21 -22.95 -3.70
C ILE A 51 13.15 -21.46 -4.03
N ASN A 52 12.99 -20.60 -3.02
CA ASN A 52 12.87 -19.15 -3.18
C ASN A 52 14.13 -18.52 -3.80
N GLN A 53 15.31 -19.09 -3.57
CA GLN A 53 16.58 -18.64 -4.18
C GLN A 53 16.60 -18.70 -5.72
N LYS A 54 15.68 -19.41 -6.39
CA LYS A 54 15.82 -19.79 -7.81
C LYS A 54 14.96 -19.08 -8.84
N LYS A 55 14.01 -18.18 -8.52
CA LYS A 55 13.36 -17.22 -9.46
C LYS A 55 12.17 -16.48 -8.82
N LYS A 56 11.85 -15.29 -9.39
CA LYS A 56 10.60 -14.50 -9.42
C LYS A 56 9.61 -14.77 -8.27
N TYR A 57 9.30 -13.73 -7.49
CA TYR A 57 8.32 -13.74 -6.40
C TYR A 57 7.19 -14.77 -6.60
N ALA A 58 7.13 -15.76 -5.72
CA ALA A 58 6.12 -16.80 -5.71
C ALA A 58 5.28 -16.66 -4.45
N ARG A 59 4.07 -16.09 -4.59
CA ARG A 59 3.18 -15.72 -3.48
C ARG A 59 3.01 -16.84 -2.45
N ASP A 60 2.79 -18.06 -2.91
CA ASP A 60 2.53 -19.23 -2.05
C ASP A 60 3.74 -19.63 -1.21
N ILE A 61 4.95 -19.49 -1.76
CA ILE A 61 6.21 -19.75 -1.06
C ILE A 61 6.49 -18.64 -0.07
N THR A 62 6.38 -17.37 -0.49
CA THR A 62 6.67 -16.24 0.38
C THR A 62 5.72 -16.19 1.58
N SER A 63 4.44 -16.50 1.39
CA SER A 63 3.47 -16.54 2.51
C SER A 63 3.85 -17.58 3.56
N ARG A 64 4.28 -18.77 3.12
CA ARG A 64 4.76 -19.84 4.01
C ARG A 64 6.08 -19.49 4.69
N LEU A 65 7.00 -18.87 3.96
CA LEU A 65 8.26 -18.39 4.52
C LEU A 65 8.04 -17.33 5.60
N VAL A 66 7.17 -16.34 5.37
CA VAL A 66 6.80 -15.34 6.39
C VAL A 66 6.31 -16.01 7.67
N PHE A 67 5.39 -16.99 7.55
CA PHE A 67 4.90 -17.75 8.71
C PHE A 67 6.04 -18.46 9.46
N LEU A 68 6.95 -19.12 8.74
CA LEU A 68 8.07 -19.83 9.36
C LEU A 68 9.11 -18.87 9.96
N TYR A 69 9.36 -17.71 9.35
CA TYR A 69 10.27 -16.72 9.91
C TYR A 69 9.75 -16.14 11.23
N VAL A 70 8.43 -15.97 11.36
CA VAL A 70 7.80 -15.63 12.65
C VAL A 70 8.05 -16.75 13.67
N ARG A 71 7.71 -18.00 13.34
CA ARG A 71 7.90 -19.16 14.22
C ARG A 71 9.33 -19.32 14.73
N PHE A 72 10.32 -19.04 13.89
CA PHE A 72 11.74 -19.21 14.19
C PHE A 72 12.45 -17.91 14.61
N ASN A 73 11.71 -16.82 14.87
CA ASN A 73 12.26 -15.51 15.25
C ASN A 73 13.36 -15.01 14.28
N GLN A 74 13.19 -15.23 12.97
CA GLN A 74 14.13 -14.78 11.93
C GLN A 74 13.78 -13.36 11.47
N THR A 75 13.95 -12.39 12.37
CA THR A 75 13.53 -11.00 12.22
C THR A 75 14.02 -10.36 10.92
N ASP A 76 15.28 -10.55 10.53
CA ASP A 76 15.84 -9.94 9.31
C ASP A 76 15.18 -10.46 8.04
N LYS A 77 14.98 -11.78 7.95
CA LYS A 77 14.32 -12.40 6.79
C LYS A 77 12.83 -12.11 6.75
N LEU A 78 12.20 -11.98 7.92
CA LEU A 78 10.81 -11.56 8.04
C LEU A 78 10.61 -10.15 7.47
N GLN A 79 11.47 -9.20 7.85
CA GLN A 79 11.44 -7.82 7.34
C GLN A 79 11.50 -7.79 5.80
N GLU A 80 12.50 -8.47 5.22
CA GLU A 80 12.70 -8.50 3.76
C GLU A 80 11.52 -9.16 3.05
N SER A 81 11.12 -10.36 3.51
CA SER A 81 10.09 -11.16 2.83
C SER A 81 8.70 -10.58 2.98
N GLY A 82 8.36 -10.03 4.16
CA GLY A 82 7.08 -9.36 4.40
C GLY A 82 6.91 -8.11 3.54
N SER A 83 7.95 -7.26 3.50
CA SER A 83 7.94 -6.04 2.68
C SER A 83 7.83 -6.36 1.19
N LEU A 84 8.63 -7.33 0.72
CA LEU A 84 8.55 -7.79 -0.66
C LEU A 84 7.18 -8.36 -1.01
N ALA A 85 6.58 -9.15 -0.11
CA ALA A 85 5.26 -9.72 -0.32
C ALA A 85 4.18 -8.65 -0.44
N TYR A 86 4.21 -7.64 0.43
CA TYR A 86 3.32 -6.51 0.33
C TYR A 86 3.49 -5.76 -0.99
N ARG A 87 4.72 -5.38 -1.37
CA ARG A 87 4.97 -4.67 -2.64
C ARG A 87 4.46 -5.41 -3.87
N ARG A 88 4.57 -6.74 -3.87
CA ARG A 88 4.17 -7.57 -5.03
C ARG A 88 2.68 -7.89 -5.10
N THR A 89 1.95 -7.79 -3.99
CA THR A 89 0.55 -8.24 -3.92
C THR A 89 -0.45 -7.21 -3.43
N GLY A 90 0.02 -6.18 -2.72
CA GLY A 90 -0.84 -5.23 -1.99
C GLY A 90 -1.58 -5.82 -0.80
N ASP A 91 -1.25 -7.05 -0.38
CA ASP A 91 -1.93 -7.75 0.69
C ASP A 91 -1.51 -7.18 2.05
N ILE A 92 -2.36 -6.33 2.63
CA ILE A 92 -2.05 -5.57 3.85
C ILE A 92 -1.77 -6.46 5.07
N ARG A 93 -2.20 -7.73 5.03
CA ARG A 93 -1.95 -8.70 6.10
C ARG A 93 -0.47 -8.92 6.36
N PHE A 94 0.39 -8.73 5.36
CA PHE A 94 1.84 -8.79 5.58
C PHE A 94 2.33 -7.64 6.48
N MET A 95 1.72 -6.45 6.37
CA MET A 95 2.03 -5.33 7.24
C MET A 95 1.52 -5.58 8.67
N ASP A 96 0.34 -6.21 8.82
CA ASP A 96 -0.17 -6.63 10.14
C ASP A 96 0.79 -7.57 10.85
N VAL A 97 1.34 -8.56 10.13
CA VAL A 97 2.34 -9.50 10.67
C VAL A 97 3.60 -8.75 11.07
N LEU A 98 4.13 -7.88 10.20
CA LEU A 98 5.34 -7.11 10.51
C LEU A 98 5.15 -6.22 11.75
N LYS A 99 4.01 -5.54 11.87
CA LYS A 99 3.72 -4.66 13.02
C LYS A 99 3.59 -5.43 14.33
N LYS A 100 3.04 -6.65 14.27
CA LYS A 100 2.84 -7.50 15.44
C LYS A 100 4.13 -8.13 15.95
N GLU A 101 5.02 -8.51 15.05
CA GLU A 101 6.18 -9.36 15.38
C GLU A 101 7.50 -8.57 15.50
N LEU A 102 7.56 -7.34 14.98
CA LEU A 102 8.73 -6.46 15.09
C LEU A 102 8.57 -5.47 16.25
N THR A 103 9.69 -4.98 16.78
CA THR A 103 9.67 -3.80 17.66
C THR A 103 9.24 -2.57 16.88
N ASP A 104 8.68 -1.57 17.56
CA ASP A 104 8.27 -0.31 16.93
C ASP A 104 9.40 0.34 16.14
N GLU A 105 10.62 0.36 16.70
CA GLU A 105 11.80 0.93 16.03
C GLU A 105 12.12 0.21 14.71
N THR A 106 12.13 -1.13 14.73
CA THR A 106 12.42 -1.93 13.54
C THR A 106 11.29 -1.83 12.52
N TYR A 107 10.03 -1.82 12.97
CA TYR A 107 8.88 -1.63 12.10
C TYR A 107 8.92 -0.28 11.38
N GLN A 108 9.24 0.81 12.09
CA GLN A 108 9.36 2.14 11.48
C GLN A 108 10.49 2.20 10.43
N LYS A 109 11.61 1.51 10.68
CA LYS A 109 12.69 1.36 9.67
C LYS A 109 12.20 0.63 8.42
N VAL A 110 11.40 -0.42 8.59
CA VAL A 110 10.77 -1.15 7.47
C VAL A 110 9.83 -0.24 6.68
N ILE A 111 8.94 0.48 7.35
CA ILE A 111 8.00 1.41 6.71
C ILE A 111 8.75 2.47 5.91
N THR A 112 9.73 3.13 6.52
CA THR A 112 10.53 4.17 5.85
C THR A 112 11.25 3.65 4.60
N LYS A 113 11.78 2.42 4.67
CA LYS A 113 12.42 1.77 3.51
C LYS A 113 11.40 1.43 2.43
N LEU A 114 10.26 0.86 2.82
CA LEU A 114 9.18 0.46 1.93
C LEU A 114 8.59 1.66 1.18
N GLU A 115 8.38 2.79 1.86
CA GLU A 115 7.92 4.03 1.24
C GLU A 115 8.88 4.50 0.14
N LYS A 116 10.18 4.55 0.42
CA LYS A 116 11.20 4.92 -0.57
C LYS A 116 11.20 3.99 -1.79
N GLU A 117 11.08 2.68 -1.55
CA GLU A 117 11.02 1.68 -2.62
C GLU A 117 9.78 1.89 -3.50
N LEU A 118 8.60 2.06 -2.90
CA LEU A 118 7.35 2.26 -3.64
C LEU A 118 7.35 3.56 -4.47
N ILE A 119 7.92 4.65 -3.95
CA ILE A 119 8.08 5.90 -4.71
C ILE A 119 9.03 5.70 -5.88
N SER A 120 10.20 5.08 -5.63
CA SER A 120 11.24 4.91 -6.66
C SER A 120 10.85 3.99 -7.81
N GLU A 121 10.04 2.96 -7.54
CA GLU A 121 9.64 1.96 -8.52
C GLU A 121 8.47 2.43 -9.41
N SER A 122 7.99 3.67 -9.26
CA SER A 122 6.71 4.14 -9.85
C SER A 122 5.59 3.15 -9.59
N ALA A 123 5.55 2.62 -8.35
CA ALA A 123 4.61 1.59 -7.97
C ALA A 123 3.17 2.11 -8.10
N ASP A 124 2.22 1.17 -8.24
CA ASP A 124 0.79 1.47 -8.22
C ASP A 124 0.46 2.41 -7.03
N PRO A 125 -0.05 3.64 -7.28
CA PRO A 125 -0.37 4.60 -6.24
C PRO A 125 -1.30 4.03 -5.16
N ASP A 126 -2.17 3.08 -5.52
CA ASP A 126 -3.09 2.45 -4.58
C ASP A 126 -2.34 1.59 -3.54
N LEU A 127 -1.13 1.08 -3.83
CA LEU A 127 -0.27 0.44 -2.82
C LEU A 127 0.17 1.44 -1.77
N MET A 128 0.75 2.56 -2.18
CA MET A 128 1.20 3.59 -1.25
C MET A 128 0.05 4.10 -0.37
N ILE A 129 -1.12 4.33 -0.96
CA ILE A 129 -2.29 4.81 -0.23
C ILE A 129 -2.80 3.78 0.78
N ARG A 130 -2.80 2.49 0.43
CA ARG A 130 -3.14 1.41 1.38
C ARG A 130 -2.19 1.39 2.57
N LEU A 131 -0.90 1.62 2.33
CA LEU A 131 0.11 1.69 3.39
C LEU A 131 -0.15 2.88 4.32
N TYR A 132 -0.30 4.09 3.78
CA TYR A 132 -0.56 5.28 4.61
C TYR A 132 -1.87 5.18 5.39
N LYS A 133 -2.93 4.63 4.80
CA LYS A 133 -4.18 4.38 5.52
C LYS A 133 -4.00 3.39 6.67
N LYS A 134 -3.20 2.33 6.47
CA LYS A 134 -2.93 1.32 7.50
C LYS A 134 -2.13 1.89 8.68
N GLU A 135 -1.20 2.79 8.38
CA GLU A 135 -0.40 3.47 9.39
C GLU A 135 -1.05 4.74 9.94
N GLU A 136 -2.25 5.08 9.49
CA GLU A 136 -2.95 6.33 9.83
C GLU A 136 -2.07 7.57 9.60
N ASN A 137 -1.16 7.50 8.63
CA ASN A 137 -0.26 8.59 8.27
C ASN A 137 -0.92 9.50 7.24
N TRP A 138 -1.94 10.23 7.71
CA TRP A 138 -2.79 11.09 6.89
C TRP A 138 -2.01 12.25 6.27
N HIS A 139 -1.02 12.77 6.98
CA HIS A 139 -0.16 13.84 6.50
C HIS A 139 0.62 13.42 5.25
N ASN A 140 1.31 12.27 5.31
CA ASN A 140 2.06 11.78 4.14
C ASN A 140 1.14 11.32 3.01
N LEU A 141 -0.06 10.80 3.33
CA LEU A 141 -1.08 10.52 2.31
C LEU A 141 -1.46 11.78 1.53
N LEU A 142 -1.71 12.89 2.23
CA LEU A 142 -2.05 14.17 1.60
C LEU A 142 -0.89 14.66 0.74
N HIS A 143 0.34 14.62 1.25
CA HIS A 143 1.54 15.03 0.51
C HIS A 143 1.73 14.21 -0.76
N PHE A 144 1.60 12.88 -0.65
CA PHE A 144 1.69 11.99 -1.80
C PHE A 144 0.63 12.30 -2.87
N ILE A 145 -0.63 12.51 -2.48
CA ILE A 145 -1.68 12.89 -3.43
C ILE A 145 -1.38 14.26 -4.06
N ALA A 146 -0.87 15.22 -3.29
CA ALA A 146 -0.48 16.53 -3.80
C ALA A 146 0.60 16.43 -4.89
N GLU A 147 1.62 15.58 -4.71
CA GLU A 147 2.66 15.32 -5.71
C GLU A 147 2.11 14.70 -7.00
N THR A 148 1.07 13.86 -6.92
CA THR A 148 0.43 13.33 -8.13
C THR A 148 -0.36 14.38 -8.92
N GLY A 149 -0.80 15.46 -8.26
CA GLY A 149 -1.69 16.46 -8.84
C GLY A 149 -3.06 15.94 -9.27
N SER A 150 -3.42 14.71 -8.90
CA SER A 150 -4.64 14.04 -9.38
C SER A 150 -5.84 14.38 -8.51
N LEU A 151 -6.73 15.23 -9.02
CA LEU A 151 -8.01 15.55 -8.36
C LEU A 151 -8.90 14.32 -8.18
N GLU A 152 -8.92 13.42 -9.16
CA GLU A 152 -9.70 12.17 -9.09
C GLU A 152 -9.14 11.22 -8.02
N LEU A 153 -7.82 11.25 -7.78
CA LEU A 153 -7.24 10.55 -6.64
C LEU A 153 -7.63 11.23 -5.32
N LEU A 154 -7.59 12.55 -5.25
CA LEU A 154 -7.99 13.31 -4.06
C LEU A 154 -9.43 13.01 -3.65
N LYS A 155 -10.38 13.07 -4.60
CA LYS A 155 -11.80 12.77 -4.36
C LYS A 155 -12.07 11.37 -3.82
N ARG A 156 -11.22 10.38 -4.14
CA ARG A 156 -11.37 9.01 -3.63
C ARG A 156 -11.09 8.90 -2.12
N TYR A 157 -10.31 9.83 -1.56
CA TYR A 157 -9.83 9.77 -0.17
C TYR A 157 -10.13 11.02 0.65
N ASP A 158 -10.71 12.04 0.05
CA ASP A 158 -10.96 13.33 0.68
C ASP A 158 -11.89 13.23 1.90
N LEU A 159 -12.86 12.31 1.94
CA LEU A 159 -13.70 12.14 3.12
C LEU A 159 -12.87 11.76 4.37
N LEU A 160 -11.86 10.90 4.19
CA LEU A 160 -10.95 10.52 5.27
C LEU A 160 -10.00 11.67 5.61
N LEU A 161 -9.41 12.31 4.60
CA LEU A 161 -8.53 13.46 4.79
C LEU A 161 -9.27 14.65 5.42
N TYR A 162 -10.56 14.84 5.17
CA TYR A 162 -11.37 15.89 5.77
C TYR A 162 -11.59 15.68 7.27
N LYS A 163 -11.57 14.42 7.71
CA LYS A 163 -11.66 14.04 9.12
C LYS A 163 -10.33 14.24 9.86
N HIS A 164 -9.21 13.91 9.22
CA HIS A 164 -7.90 13.82 9.89
C HIS A 164 -6.92 14.95 9.54
N GLU A 165 -6.97 15.49 8.32
CA GLU A 165 -6.05 16.49 7.74
C GLU A 165 -6.84 17.63 7.04
N ARG A 166 -7.91 18.11 7.69
CA ARG A 166 -8.89 19.02 7.07
C ARG A 166 -8.27 20.26 6.43
N ASN A 167 -7.40 20.94 7.18
CA ASN A 167 -6.78 22.18 6.71
C ASN A 167 -5.87 21.92 5.50
N GLY A 168 -5.07 20.86 5.56
CA GLY A 168 -4.23 20.45 4.43
C GLY A 168 -5.04 20.11 3.19
N LEU A 169 -6.13 19.36 3.35
CA LEU A 169 -7.05 19.03 2.26
C LEU A 169 -7.67 20.29 1.64
N ILE A 170 -8.13 21.24 2.47
CA ILE A 170 -8.66 22.52 1.99
C ILE A 170 -7.61 23.25 1.15
N MET A 171 -6.40 23.41 1.68
CA MET A 171 -5.32 24.10 0.95
C MET A 171 -5.00 23.41 -0.39
N LEU A 172 -4.97 22.08 -0.42
CA LEU A 172 -4.71 21.33 -1.65
C LEU A 172 -5.84 21.52 -2.68
N TYR A 173 -7.10 21.45 -2.26
CA TYR A 173 -8.23 21.72 -3.15
C TYR A 173 -8.20 23.14 -3.71
N LEU A 174 -7.97 24.16 -2.86
CA LEU A 174 -7.87 25.55 -3.29
C LEU A 174 -6.75 25.74 -4.31
N TYR A 175 -5.57 25.14 -4.05
CA TYR A 175 -4.45 25.16 -4.99
C TYR A 175 -4.81 24.54 -6.34
N LEU A 176 -5.36 23.32 -6.35
CA LEU A 176 -5.71 22.61 -7.59
C LEU A 176 -6.82 23.31 -8.36
N ILE A 177 -7.83 23.84 -7.67
CA ILE A 177 -8.91 24.62 -8.29
C ILE A 177 -8.33 25.90 -8.89
N SER A 178 -7.53 26.65 -8.14
CA SER A 178 -6.95 27.90 -8.64
C SER A 178 -6.09 27.65 -9.88
N LYS A 179 -5.23 26.63 -9.85
CA LYS A 179 -4.44 26.23 -11.02
C LYS A 179 -5.32 25.93 -12.23
N TYR A 180 -6.39 25.16 -12.06
CA TYR A 180 -7.32 24.83 -13.15
C TYR A 180 -8.00 26.08 -13.72
N LEU A 181 -8.44 27.00 -12.87
CA LEU A 181 -9.09 28.26 -13.28
C LEU A 181 -8.13 29.25 -13.94
N ASP A 182 -6.86 29.24 -13.57
CA ASP A 182 -5.82 30.04 -14.24
C ASP A 182 -5.58 29.53 -15.67
N GLU A 183 -5.71 28.21 -15.89
CA GLU A 183 -5.49 27.56 -17.19
C GLU A 183 -6.75 27.53 -18.09
N HIS A 184 -7.95 27.63 -17.52
CA HIS A 184 -9.21 27.46 -18.25
C HIS A 184 -10.18 28.62 -18.03
N LEU A 185 -10.86 29.04 -19.10
CA LEU A 185 -11.88 30.09 -19.11
C LEU A 185 -13.22 29.57 -19.61
N GLY A 186 -14.29 30.33 -19.34
CA GLY A 186 -15.62 30.08 -19.89
C GLY A 186 -16.33 28.85 -19.33
N ASP A 187 -17.12 28.19 -20.17
CA ASP A 187 -18.02 27.08 -19.78
C ASP A 187 -17.30 25.89 -19.15
N VAL A 188 -16.09 25.59 -19.60
CA VAL A 188 -15.31 24.44 -19.11
C VAL A 188 -14.98 24.61 -17.61
N SER A 189 -14.60 25.82 -17.21
CA SER A 189 -14.31 26.16 -15.81
C SER A 189 -15.57 26.16 -14.95
N PHE A 190 -16.70 26.61 -15.50
CA PHE A 190 -17.98 26.56 -14.81
C PHE A 190 -18.42 25.12 -14.54
N GLN A 191 -18.44 24.26 -15.56
CA GLN A 191 -18.83 22.85 -15.42
C GLN A 191 -17.91 22.09 -14.45
N TYR A 192 -16.62 22.41 -14.47
CA TYR A 192 -15.64 21.84 -13.53
C TYR A 192 -15.99 22.18 -12.07
N LEU A 193 -16.23 23.45 -11.79
CA LEU A 193 -16.58 23.91 -10.45
C LEU A 193 -17.96 23.42 -10.00
N GLU A 194 -18.92 23.33 -10.91
CA GLU A 194 -20.26 22.80 -10.60
C GLU A 194 -20.17 21.36 -10.13
N LYS A 195 -19.44 20.50 -10.85
CA LYS A 195 -19.19 19.11 -10.45
C LYS A 195 -18.49 19.02 -9.09
N LEU A 196 -17.52 19.90 -8.83
CA LEU A 196 -16.83 19.94 -7.54
C LEU A 196 -17.75 20.39 -6.40
N LYS A 197 -18.54 21.44 -6.59
CA LYS A 197 -19.52 21.90 -5.60
C LYS A 197 -20.50 20.78 -5.27
N GLN A 198 -21.02 20.08 -6.27
CA GLN A 198 -21.91 18.93 -6.05
C GLN A 198 -21.26 17.82 -5.24
N HIS A 199 -19.99 17.47 -5.55
CA HIS A 199 -19.23 16.51 -4.74
C HIS A 199 -19.10 16.95 -3.28
N PHE A 200 -18.73 18.21 -3.03
CA PHE A 200 -18.60 18.75 -1.67
C PHE A 200 -19.92 18.76 -0.91
N LEU A 201 -21.04 19.05 -1.58
CA LEU A 201 -22.37 19.00 -0.99
C LEU A 201 -22.75 17.57 -0.59
N ILE A 202 -22.54 16.60 -1.49
CA ILE A 202 -22.82 15.17 -1.22
C ILE A 202 -21.99 14.68 -0.02
N GLN A 203 -20.72 15.08 0.05
CA GLN A 203 -19.82 14.71 1.16
C GLN A 203 -19.97 15.59 2.41
N LYS A 204 -20.88 16.58 2.41
CA LYS A 204 -21.14 17.51 3.52
C LYS A 204 -19.89 18.31 3.96
N MET A 205 -19.05 18.72 3.02
CA MET A 205 -17.82 19.48 3.26
C MET A 205 -18.06 21.00 3.22
N SER A 206 -18.92 21.51 4.12
CA SER A 206 -19.36 22.93 4.11
C SER A 206 -18.22 23.94 4.16
N LEU A 207 -17.20 23.70 4.99
CA LEU A 207 -16.05 24.60 5.11
C LEU A 207 -15.23 24.67 3.80
N LEU A 208 -15.16 23.56 3.06
CA LEU A 208 -14.49 23.54 1.76
C LEU A 208 -15.25 24.37 0.73
N ILE A 209 -16.59 24.33 0.76
CA ILE A 209 -17.46 25.18 -0.07
C ILE A 209 -17.26 26.65 0.27
N GLU A 210 -17.29 27.00 1.56
CA GLU A 210 -17.05 28.36 2.05
C GLU A 210 -15.69 28.89 1.57
N LYS A 211 -14.61 28.14 1.82
CA LYS A 211 -13.25 28.56 1.46
C LYS A 211 -13.04 28.64 -0.05
N THR A 212 -13.70 27.77 -0.82
CA THR A 212 -13.68 27.85 -2.29
C THR A 212 -14.41 29.10 -2.77
N SER A 213 -15.57 29.41 -2.18
CA SER A 213 -16.31 30.65 -2.45
C SER A 213 -15.46 31.89 -2.16
N ASP A 214 -14.81 31.94 -0.99
CA ASP A 214 -13.96 33.06 -0.58
C ASP A 214 -12.82 33.28 -1.59
N MET A 215 -12.11 32.21 -1.95
CA MET A 215 -11.03 32.26 -2.94
C MET A 215 -11.52 32.73 -4.31
N ILE A 216 -12.70 32.29 -4.76
CA ILE A 216 -13.27 32.71 -6.04
C ILE A 216 -13.61 34.21 -6.01
N LYS A 217 -14.22 34.69 -4.92
CA LYS A 217 -14.53 36.12 -4.72
C LYS A 217 -13.30 36.99 -4.70
N GLU A 218 -12.21 36.51 -4.11
CA GLU A 218 -10.96 37.26 -3.98
C GLU A 218 -10.15 37.28 -5.29
N LYS A 219 -9.95 36.12 -5.93
CA LYS A 219 -9.01 35.98 -7.05
C LYS A 219 -9.65 36.05 -8.44
N TYR A 220 -10.95 35.80 -8.54
CA TYR A 220 -11.68 35.68 -9.81
C TYR A 220 -12.97 36.52 -9.82
N ALA A 221 -12.94 37.69 -9.18
CA ALA A 221 -14.08 38.59 -9.00
C ALA A 221 -14.73 39.04 -10.33
N ASP A 222 -13.95 39.04 -11.42
CA ASP A 222 -14.36 39.37 -12.78
C ASP A 222 -15.22 38.26 -13.43
N ARG A 223 -15.20 37.04 -12.89
CA ARG A 223 -15.89 35.87 -13.45
C ARG A 223 -17.28 35.68 -12.82
N THR A 224 -18.17 36.63 -13.07
CA THR A 224 -19.55 36.70 -12.52
C THR A 224 -20.30 35.37 -12.53
N ARG A 225 -20.30 34.65 -13.65
CA ARG A 225 -21.00 33.37 -13.78
C ARG A 225 -20.50 32.29 -12.81
N ILE A 226 -19.22 32.29 -12.47
CA ILE A 226 -18.63 31.35 -11.50
C ILE A 226 -18.91 31.80 -10.06
N LEU A 227 -19.01 33.12 -9.82
CA LEU A 227 -19.40 33.66 -8.51
C LEU A 227 -20.82 33.26 -8.13
N ASP A 228 -21.75 33.31 -9.09
CA ASP A 228 -23.16 32.94 -8.88
C ASP A 228 -23.30 31.48 -8.43
N LEU A 229 -22.40 30.60 -8.91
CA LEU A 229 -22.41 29.18 -8.55
C LEU A 229 -22.22 28.95 -7.06
N PHE A 230 -21.45 29.78 -6.35
CA PHE A 230 -21.14 29.61 -4.92
C PHE A 230 -21.92 30.58 -4.00
N SER A 231 -22.79 31.41 -4.57
CA SER A 231 -23.56 32.43 -3.82
C SER A 231 -24.90 31.92 -3.26
N ASN A 232 -25.27 30.67 -3.58
CA ASN A 232 -26.42 29.93 -3.03
C ASN A 232 -25.96 28.67 -2.28
#